data_AF-A0A7C6XKZ5-F1
#
_entry.id   AF-A0A7C6XKZ5-F1
#
_cell.length_a   1.000
_cell.length_b   1.000
_cell.length_c   1.000
_cell.angle_alpha   90.00
_cell.angle_beta   90.00
_cell.angle_gamma   90.00
#
_symmetry.space_group_name_H-M   'P 1'
#
loop_
_entity.id
_entity.type
_entity.pdbx_description
1 polymer ?
#
loop_
_entity_poly.entity_id
_entity_poly.type
_entity_poly.pdbx_seq_one_letter_code
_entity_poly.pdbx_strand_id
1 'polypeptide(L)'
;MSRLDAVADALGLSVDEARRYTRAVRAQFQAAPSYAQILRAIRGLGGRPSPQQVAARIKAFQEGEPGARPSRGRRPASPRRRSSGRGSRRR
;
A
#
# COMPACT_ATOMS: atom_id res chain seq x y z
N MET A 1 -10.25 -17.73 -7.37
CA MET A 1 -10.84 -16.87 -6.32
C MET A 1 -11.32 -15.58 -6.94
N SER A 2 -12.58 -15.17 -6.68
CA SER A 2 -13.12 -13.90 -7.18
C SER A 2 -12.57 -12.71 -6.37
N ARG A 3 -12.62 -11.51 -6.95
CA ARG A 3 -12.22 -10.28 -6.26
C ARG A 3 -13.08 -10.00 -5.03
N LEU A 4 -14.35 -10.43 -5.07
CA LEU A 4 -15.28 -10.34 -3.94
C LEU A 4 -14.95 -11.38 -2.87
N ASP A 5 -14.51 -12.59 -3.23
CA ASP A 5 -14.05 -13.60 -2.25
C ASP A 5 -12.87 -13.07 -1.43
N ALA A 6 -11.93 -12.37 -2.06
CA ALA A 6 -10.78 -11.80 -1.34
C ALA A 6 -11.19 -10.71 -0.34
N VAL A 7 -12.27 -9.97 -0.61
CA VAL A 7 -12.82 -8.95 0.32
C VAL A 7 -13.63 -9.63 1.43
N ALA A 8 -14.41 -10.65 1.08
CA ALA A 8 -15.17 -11.47 2.00
C ALA A 8 -14.25 -12.15 3.01
N ASP A 9 -13.18 -12.81 2.54
CA ASP A 9 -12.15 -13.44 3.35
C ASP A 9 -11.44 -12.43 4.27
N ALA A 10 -11.02 -11.28 3.73
CA ALA A 10 -10.33 -10.25 4.51
C ALA A 10 -11.19 -9.63 5.62
N LEU A 11 -12.52 -9.65 5.49
CA LEU A 11 -13.46 -9.13 6.48
C LEU A 11 -14.16 -10.26 7.27
N GLY A 12 -13.95 -11.52 6.91
CA GLY A 12 -14.72 -12.66 7.40
C GLY A 12 -16.23 -12.51 7.19
N LEU A 13 -16.65 -11.98 6.03
CA LEU A 13 -18.05 -11.74 5.65
C LEU A 13 -18.49 -12.70 4.54
N SER A 14 -19.80 -12.75 4.29
CA SER A 14 -20.33 -13.44 3.11
C SER A 14 -20.03 -12.66 1.82
N VAL A 15 -20.05 -13.33 0.66
CA VAL A 15 -19.81 -12.69 -0.65
C VAL A 15 -20.84 -11.59 -0.94
N ASP A 16 -22.11 -11.77 -0.56
CA ASP A 16 -23.15 -10.75 -0.67
C ASP A 16 -22.90 -9.52 0.20
N GLU A 17 -22.40 -9.74 1.42
CA GLU A 17 -22.04 -8.66 2.34
C GLU A 17 -20.81 -7.90 1.82
N ALA A 18 -19.80 -8.60 1.30
CA ALA A 18 -18.64 -7.99 0.65
C ALA A 18 -19.06 -7.16 -0.58
N ARG A 19 -20.08 -7.60 -1.33
CA ARG A 19 -20.65 -6.83 -2.45
C ARG A 19 -21.34 -5.55 -1.97
N ARG A 20 -22.15 -5.61 -0.91
CA ARG A 20 -22.77 -4.41 -0.32
C ARG A 20 -21.73 -3.46 0.26
N TYR A 21 -20.71 -4.01 0.93
CA TYR A 21 -19.60 -3.26 1.50
C TYR A 21 -18.81 -2.51 0.43
N THR A 22 -18.37 -3.20 -0.63
CA THR A 22 -17.62 -2.59 -1.73
C THR A 22 -18.44 -1.53 -2.47
N ARG A 23 -19.76 -1.74 -2.61
CA ARG A 23 -20.67 -0.72 -3.15
C ARG A 23 -20.74 0.51 -2.25
N ALA A 24 -20.84 0.33 -0.93
CA ALA A 24 -20.85 1.43 0.03
C ALA A 24 -19.53 2.23 0.02
N VAL A 25 -18.39 1.57 -0.08
CA VAL A 25 -17.08 2.25 -0.24
C VAL A 25 -17.05 3.05 -1.53
N ARG A 26 -17.44 2.45 -2.66
CA ARG A 26 -17.44 3.12 -3.98
C ARG A 26 -18.36 4.33 -4.03
N ALA A 27 -19.48 4.29 -3.32
CA ALA A 27 -20.42 5.42 -3.25
C ALA A 27 -19.81 6.68 -2.61
N GLN A 28 -18.70 6.55 -1.86
CA GLN A 28 -18.01 7.70 -1.26
C GLN A 28 -17.02 8.39 -2.20
N PHE A 29 -16.82 7.87 -3.41
CA PHE A 29 -15.92 8.44 -4.40
C PHE A 29 -16.67 8.79 -5.68
N GLN A 30 -16.33 9.94 -6.27
CA GLN A 30 -16.81 10.26 -7.63
C GLN A 30 -16.18 9.33 -8.68
N ALA A 31 -14.89 8.99 -8.52
CA ALA A 31 -14.19 7.99 -9.33
C ALA A 31 -14.01 6.70 -8.53
N ALA A 32 -14.57 5.59 -9.02
CA ALA A 32 -14.59 4.34 -8.25
C ALA A 32 -13.17 3.80 -7.99
N PRO A 33 -12.79 3.55 -6.71
CA PRO A 33 -11.49 2.96 -6.40
C PRO A 33 -11.41 1.50 -6.88
N SER A 34 -10.19 1.09 -7.22
CA SER A 34 -9.89 -0.27 -7.64
C SER A 34 -10.03 -1.26 -6.46
N TYR A 35 -10.34 -2.52 -6.77
CA TYR A 35 -10.41 -3.59 -5.77
C TYR A 35 -9.09 -3.76 -5.00
N ALA A 36 -7.95 -3.56 -5.67
CA ALA A 36 -6.63 -3.63 -5.03
C ALA A 36 -6.44 -2.53 -3.97
N GLN A 37 -6.93 -1.31 -4.23
CA GLN A 37 -6.88 -0.21 -3.25
C GLN A 37 -7.78 -0.50 -2.05
N ILE A 38 -8.97 -1.04 -2.26
CA ILE A 38 -9.89 -1.45 -1.20
C ILE A 38 -9.24 -2.53 -0.33
N LEU A 39 -8.69 -3.59 -0.93
CA LEU A 39 -8.00 -4.65 -0.19
C LEU A 39 -6.78 -4.15 0.58
N ARG A 40 -5.97 -3.27 -0.03
CA ARG A 40 -4.82 -2.67 0.64
C ARG A 40 -5.23 -1.84 1.85
N ALA A 41 -6.33 -1.08 1.75
CA ALA A 41 -6.86 -0.30 2.85
C ALA A 41 -7.42 -1.18 3.98
N ILE A 42 -8.17 -2.24 3.65
CA ILE A 42 -8.68 -3.22 4.63
C ILE A 42 -7.52 -3.85 5.42
N ARG A 43 -6.50 -4.36 4.71
CA ARG A 43 -5.31 -4.97 5.34
C ARG A 43 -4.51 -3.98 6.18
N GLY A 44 -4.47 -2.71 5.77
CA GLY A 44 -3.75 -1.66 6.48
C GLY A 44 -4.46 -1.15 7.74
N LEU A 45 -5.77 -1.37 7.86
CA LEU A 45 -6.55 -1.03 9.06
C LEU A 45 -6.66 -2.21 10.04
N GLY A 46 -6.66 -3.44 9.52
CA GLY A 46 -6.81 -4.66 10.32
C GLY A 46 -8.24 -4.86 10.84
N GLY A 47 -8.60 -6.13 11.12
CA GLY A 47 -9.92 -6.48 11.64
C GLY A 47 -11.05 -6.25 10.63
N ARG A 48 -12.19 -5.72 11.11
CA ARG A 48 -13.39 -5.40 10.31
C ARG A 48 -13.60 -3.88 10.23
N PRO A 49 -12.81 -3.15 9.43
CA PRO A 49 -12.98 -1.71 9.29
C PRO A 49 -14.33 -1.37 8.65
N SER A 50 -14.89 -0.21 8.99
CA SER A 50 -16.12 0.26 8.35
C SER A 50 -15.85 0.77 6.93
N PRO A 51 -16.87 0.80 6.04
CA PRO A 51 -16.71 1.34 4.69
C PRO A 51 -16.15 2.77 4.66
N GLN A 52 -16.53 3.59 5.65
CA GLN A 52 -16.05 4.96 5.82
C GLN A 52 -14.56 5.01 6.17
N GLN A 53 -14.09 4.13 7.05
CA GLN A 53 -12.67 4.04 7.40
C GLN A 53 -11.82 3.61 6.20
N VAL A 54 -12.31 2.63 5.43
CA VAL A 54 -11.64 2.20 4.19
C VAL A 54 -11.59 3.32 3.17
N ALA A 55 -12.69 4.05 2.98
CA ALA A 55 -12.72 5.20 2.08
C ALA A 55 -11.76 6.31 2.52
N ALA A 56 -11.76 6.69 3.79
CA ALA A 56 -10.82 7.67 4.33
C ALA A 56 -9.37 7.24 4.10
N ARG A 57 -9.06 5.95 4.31
CA ARG A 57 -7.72 5.41 4.09
C ARG A 57 -7.30 5.41 2.62
N ILE A 58 -8.22 5.07 1.70
CA ILE A 58 -7.98 5.16 0.25
C ILE A 58 -7.77 6.61 -0.17
N LYS A 59 -8.53 7.56 0.38
CA LYS A 59 -8.41 8.99 0.09
C LYS A 59 -7.04 9.51 0.53
N ALA A 60 -6.59 9.16 1.73
CA ALA A 60 -5.25 9.48 2.23
C ALA A 60 -4.13 8.90 1.35
N PHE A 61 -4.32 7.72 0.74
CA PHE A 61 -3.36 7.17 -0.23
C PHE A 61 -3.35 7.92 -1.57
N GLN A 62 -4.49 8.45 -2.01
CA GLN A 62 -4.59 9.22 -3.26
C GLN A 62 -4.06 10.65 -3.11
N GLU A 63 -4.32 11.28 -1.98
CA GLU A 63 -3.83 12.63 -1.63
C GLU A 63 -2.33 12.64 -1.30
N GLY A 64 -1.70 11.46 -1.21
CA GLY A 64 -0.27 11.33 -0.96
C GLY A 64 0.07 11.62 0.49
N GLU A 65 -0.25 10.70 1.39
CA GLU A 65 0.28 10.73 2.76
C GLU A 65 1.83 10.90 2.75
N PRO A 66 2.37 11.96 3.41
CA PRO A 66 3.81 12.22 3.54
C PRO A 66 4.56 11.21 4.45
N GLY A 67 3.93 10.08 4.81
CA GLY A 67 4.47 9.07 5.72
C GLY A 67 4.97 7.78 5.07
N ALA A 68 4.65 7.52 3.79
CA ALA A 68 5.22 6.39 3.07
C ALA A 68 6.58 6.80 2.49
N ARG A 69 7.64 6.71 3.31
CA ARG A 69 9.03 6.79 2.84
C ARG A 69 9.15 6.03 1.51
N PRO A 70 9.59 6.67 0.41
CA PRO A 70 10.00 5.94 -0.77
C PRO A 70 11.21 5.11 -0.38
N SER A 71 11.00 3.83 -0.05
CA SER A 71 12.09 2.90 0.16
C SER A 71 12.71 2.58 -1.19
N ARG A 72 13.73 3.38 -1.51
CA ARG A 72 14.92 3.01 -2.30
C ARG A 72 14.70 2.76 -3.80
N GLY A 73 14.21 3.79 -4.47
CA GLY A 73 14.89 4.25 -5.68
C GLY A 73 16.23 4.93 -5.34
N ARG A 74 17.25 4.18 -4.92
CA ARG A 74 18.64 4.65 -4.92
C ARG A 74 19.47 3.75 -5.82
N ARG A 75 19.36 4.02 -7.12
CA ARG A 75 20.47 4.30 -8.03
C ARG A 75 21.71 3.37 -7.88
N PRO A 76 22.02 2.51 -8.87
CA PRO A 76 23.34 1.88 -8.93
C PRO A 76 24.41 2.93 -9.29
N ALA A 77 25.66 2.60 -8.96
CA ALA A 77 26.92 3.27 -9.32
C ALA A 77 27.31 4.54 -8.52
N SER A 78 28.26 4.34 -7.60
CA SER A 78 29.35 5.30 -7.38
C SER A 78 30.65 4.64 -7.84
N PRO A 79 31.30 5.10 -8.93
CA PRO A 79 32.68 4.73 -9.20
C PRO A 79 33.56 5.65 -8.34
N ARG A 80 33.90 5.22 -7.12
CA ARG A 80 34.84 6.00 -6.31
C ARG A 80 36.27 5.71 -6.78
N ARG A 81 36.65 6.47 -7.80
CA ARG A 81 38.02 6.59 -8.31
C ARG A 81 38.91 7.23 -7.23
N ARG A 82 40.05 6.59 -6.97
CA ARG A 82 41.35 7.11 -6.49
C ARG A 82 41.44 7.85 -5.14
N SER A 83 42.21 7.25 -4.23
CA SER A 83 43.14 7.94 -3.31
C SER A 83 44.28 6.93 -3.01
N SER A 84 45.35 6.88 -3.80
CA SER A 84 46.67 7.46 -3.48
C SER A 84 47.01 7.51 -1.98
N GLY A 85 47.95 6.67 -1.53
CA GLY A 85 48.77 7.00 -0.37
C GLY A 85 49.05 5.88 0.63
N ARG A 86 50.25 5.31 0.51
CA ARG A 86 51.21 5.12 1.62
C ARG A 86 51.00 3.96 2.60
N GLY A 87 51.86 2.96 2.45
CA GLY A 87 52.29 1.99 3.47
C GLY A 87 53.22 0.99 2.80
N SER A 88 54.51 1.25 2.55
CA SER A 88 55.60 1.41 3.52
C SER A 88 55.40 0.58 4.79
N ARG A 89 55.77 -0.71 4.74
CA ARG A 89 56.86 -1.27 5.57
C ARG A 89 56.86 -2.81 5.61
N ARG A 90 58.07 -3.33 5.38
CA ARG A 90 58.76 -4.42 6.10
C ARG A 90 58.63 -5.87 5.60
N ARG A 91 59.84 -6.34 5.23
CA ARG A 91 60.41 -7.69 5.16
C ARG A 91 60.19 -8.43 3.84
#